data_AF-A0A376TUD8-F1
#
_entry.id   AF-A0A376TUD8-F1
#
_cell.length_a   1.000
_cell.length_b   1.000
_cell.length_c   1.000
_cell.angle_alpha   90.00
_cell.angle_beta   90.00
_cell.angle_gamma   90.00
#
_symmetry.space_group_name_H-M   'P 1'
#
loop_
_entity.id
_entity.type
_entity.pdbx_description
1 polymer ?
#
loop_
_entity_poly.entity_id
_entity_poly.type
_entity_poly.pdbx_seq_one_letter_code
_entity_poly.pdbx_strand_id
1 'polypeptide(L)'
;MSEQLTDQVLVERVQKGDQKAFNLLVVRYQHKVASLVSRYVPSGDVPDVVQEAFIKAYRALDSFRGDSAFYTWLYRIAVNTAKNYLVAQGRRPPSSDVDAIEAENFESGGRVERNFEP
;
A
#
# COMPACT_ATOMS: atom_id res chain seq x y z
N MET A 1 21.84 -4.92 16.97
CA MET A 1 20.68 -4.03 16.80
C MET A 1 20.52 -3.81 15.30
N SER A 2 19.45 -4.31 14.69
CA SER A 2 19.15 -3.99 13.30
C SER A 2 18.58 -2.56 13.25
N GLU A 3 19.27 -1.65 12.59
CA GLU A 3 18.68 -0.35 12.24
C GLU A 3 17.47 -0.63 11.35
N GLN A 4 16.27 -0.40 11.89
CA GLN A 4 15.05 -0.43 11.08
C GLN A 4 15.09 0.80 10.16
N LEU A 5 15.34 0.56 8.87
CA LEU A 5 15.27 1.62 7.87
C LEU A 5 13.85 2.20 7.84
N THR A 6 13.77 3.53 7.88
CA THR A 6 12.49 4.24 7.73
C THR A 6 12.01 4.14 6.29
N ASP A 7 10.70 4.28 6.08
CA ASP A 7 10.15 4.24 4.71
C ASP A 7 10.74 5.35 3.84
N GLN A 8 10.96 6.53 4.41
CA GLN A 8 11.59 7.65 3.73
C GLN A 8 12.98 7.28 3.17
N VAL A 9 13.82 6.62 3.98
CA VAL A 9 15.15 6.18 3.53
C VAL A 9 15.04 5.12 2.43
N LEU A 10 14.08 4.20 2.53
CA LEU A 10 13.86 3.19 1.51
C LEU A 10 13.38 3.82 0.19
N VAL A 11 12.45 4.76 0.26
CA VAL A 11 11.95 5.52 -0.91
C VAL A 11 13.11 6.25 -1.59
N GLU A 12 13.93 6.99 -0.85
CA GLU A 12 15.07 7.71 -1.41
C GLU A 12 16.09 6.78 -2.08
N ARG A 13 16.32 5.59 -1.51
CA ARG A 13 17.20 4.59 -2.13
C ARG A 13 16.63 4.09 -3.45
N VAL A 14 15.34 3.80 -3.52
CA VAL A 14 14.70 3.38 -4.78
C VAL A 14 14.78 4.48 -5.83
N GLN A 15 14.49 5.73 -5.47
CA GLN A 15 14.60 6.89 -6.37
C GLN A 15 16.05 7.13 -6.87
N LYS A 16 17.06 6.67 -6.11
CA LYS A 16 18.48 6.69 -6.51
C LYS A 16 18.91 5.45 -7.31
N GLY A 17 17.97 4.57 -7.67
CA GLY A 17 18.20 3.39 -8.49
C GLY A 17 18.43 2.08 -7.73
N ASP A 18 18.36 2.07 -6.39
CA ASP A 18 18.41 0.83 -5.61
C ASP A 18 17.05 0.13 -5.62
N GLN A 19 16.80 -0.62 -6.70
CA GLN A 19 15.55 -1.35 -6.89
C GLN A 19 15.28 -2.37 -5.77
N LYS A 20 16.32 -2.88 -5.10
CA LYS A 20 16.16 -3.86 -4.03
C LYS A 20 15.57 -3.25 -2.76
N ALA A 21 15.73 -1.94 -2.55
CA ALA A 21 15.11 -1.23 -1.44
C ALA A 21 13.58 -1.26 -1.51
N PHE A 22 12.99 -1.35 -2.71
CA PHE A 22 11.54 -1.44 -2.87
C PHE A 22 10.98 -2.76 -2.32
N ASN A 23 11.75 -3.85 -2.38
CA ASN A 23 11.32 -5.14 -1.83
C ASN A 23 11.06 -5.07 -0.32
N LEU A 24 11.83 -4.23 0.40
CA LEU A 24 11.61 -4.01 1.82
C LEU A 24 10.29 -3.27 2.10
N LEU A 25 9.94 -2.31 1.25
CA LEU A 25 8.62 -1.65 1.30
C LEU A 25 7.49 -2.64 1.01
N VAL A 26 7.66 -3.52 0.01
CA VAL A 26 6.68 -4.57 -0.30
C VAL A 26 6.48 -5.49 0.90
N VAL A 27 7.55 -6.02 1.49
CA VAL A 27 7.47 -6.91 2.66
C VAL A 27 6.77 -6.23 3.83
N ARG A 28 7.05 -4.95 4.08
CA ARG A 28 6.44 -4.17 5.16
C ARG A 28 4.95 -3.94 4.96
N TYR A 29 4.50 -3.78 3.71
CA TYR A 29 3.15 -3.30 3.40
C TYR A 29 2.21 -4.34 2.78
N GLN A 30 2.71 -5.47 2.25
CA GLN A 30 1.91 -6.44 1.51
C GLN A 30 0.68 -6.94 2.27
N HIS A 31 0.78 -7.22 3.57
CA HIS A 31 -0.35 -7.70 4.37
C HIS A 31 -1.40 -6.61 4.61
N LYS A 32 -0.96 -5.35 4.79
CA LYS A 32 -1.86 -4.21 4.96
C LYS A 32 -2.61 -3.91 3.66
N VAL A 33 -1.88 -3.89 2.54
CA VAL A 33 -2.45 -3.67 1.20
C VAL A 33 -3.40 -4.80 0.83
N ALA A 34 -3.06 -6.06 1.11
CA ALA A 34 -3.97 -7.20 0.89
C ALA A 34 -5.26 -7.08 1.71
N SER A 35 -5.15 -6.74 2.99
CA SER A 35 -6.30 -6.55 3.89
C SER A 35 -7.20 -5.37 3.47
N LEU A 36 -6.62 -4.36 2.82
CA LEU A 36 -7.35 -3.24 2.24
C LEU A 36 -8.07 -3.66 0.96
N VAL A 37 -7.33 -4.27 0.03
CA VAL A 37 -7.84 -4.70 -1.28
C VAL A 37 -8.95 -5.73 -1.13
N SER A 38 -8.88 -6.63 -0.14
CA SER A 38 -9.91 -7.64 0.14
C SER A 38 -11.28 -7.06 0.53
N ARG A 39 -11.37 -5.76 0.84
CA ARG A 39 -12.64 -5.07 1.08
C ARG A 39 -13.38 -4.74 -0.23
N TYR A 40 -12.66 -4.73 -1.35
CA TYR A 40 -13.17 -4.33 -2.66
C TYR A 40 -13.35 -5.51 -3.60
N VAL A 41 -12.40 -6.47 -3.60
CA VAL A 41 -12.36 -7.57 -4.58
C VAL A 41 -12.51 -8.94 -3.90
N PRO A 42 -12.99 -9.96 -4.63
CA PRO A 42 -13.05 -11.33 -4.13
C PRO A 42 -11.67 -11.85 -3.68
N SER A 43 -11.64 -12.73 -2.69
CA SER A 43 -10.40 -13.26 -2.09
C SER A 43 -9.44 -13.88 -3.11
N GLY A 44 -9.96 -14.52 -4.16
CA GLY A 44 -9.16 -15.10 -5.24
C GLY A 44 -8.42 -14.07 -6.09
N ASP A 45 -8.94 -12.84 -6.19
CA ASP A 45 -8.38 -11.77 -7.02
C ASP A 45 -7.45 -10.84 -6.23
N VAL A 46 -7.44 -10.94 -4.89
CA VAL A 46 -6.63 -10.07 -4.01
C VAL A 46 -5.14 -10.10 -4.37
N PRO A 47 -4.48 -11.27 -4.53
CA PRO A 47 -3.04 -11.30 -4.81
C PRO A 47 -2.67 -10.54 -6.09
N ASP A 48 -3.48 -10.67 -7.14
CA ASP A 48 -3.24 -10.04 -8.44
C ASP A 48 -3.38 -8.52 -8.35
N VAL A 49 -4.45 -8.05 -7.70
CA VAL A 49 -4.70 -6.61 -7.52
C VAL A 49 -3.65 -5.97 -6.60
N VAL A 50 -3.19 -6.68 -5.57
CA VAL A 50 -2.09 -6.23 -4.70
C VAL A 50 -0.79 -6.13 -5.49
N GLN A 51 -0.46 -7.14 -6.29
CA GLN A 51 0.72 -7.13 -7.14
C GLN A 51 0.68 -5.94 -8.13
N GLU A 52 -0.45 -5.74 -8.79
CA GLU A 52 -0.64 -4.63 -9.72
C GLU A 52 -0.47 -3.27 -9.02
N ALA A 53 -1.00 -3.13 -7.80
CA ALA A 53 -0.86 -1.91 -7.00
C ALA A 53 0.62 -1.63 -6.67
N PHE A 54 1.40 -2.64 -6.27
CA PHE A 54 2.84 -2.46 -6.02
C PHE A 54 3.63 -2.16 -7.30
N ILE A 55 3.29 -2.75 -8.44
CA ILE A 55 3.91 -2.43 -9.73
C ILE A 55 3.64 -0.98 -10.11
N LYS A 56 2.40 -0.50 -9.93
CA LYS A 56 2.02 0.90 -10.16
C LYS A 56 2.75 1.84 -9.20
N ALA A 57 2.82 1.48 -7.92
CA ALA A 57 3.59 2.23 -6.93
C ALA A 57 5.06 2.32 -7.32
N TYR A 58 5.71 1.21 -7.66
CA TYR A 58 7.11 1.22 -8.09
C TYR A 58 7.35 2.16 -9.28
N ARG A 59 6.51 2.07 -10.32
CA ARG A 59 6.62 2.92 -11.52
C ARG A 59 6.35 4.40 -11.25
N ALA A 60 5.54 4.72 -10.25
CA ALA A 60 5.21 6.10 -9.89
C ALA A 60 6.14 6.68 -8.82
N LEU A 61 6.99 5.87 -8.20
CA LEU A 61 7.76 6.26 -7.02
C LEU A 61 8.74 7.40 -7.29
N ASP A 62 9.29 7.49 -8.51
CA ASP A 62 10.18 8.59 -8.93
C ASP A 62 9.48 9.96 -8.86
N SER A 63 8.15 9.99 -8.96
CA SER A 63 7.34 11.22 -8.87
C SER A 63 6.80 11.51 -7.46
N PHE A 64 7.03 10.61 -6.51
CA PHE A 64 6.58 10.78 -5.14
C PHE A 64 7.44 11.83 -4.41
N ARG A 65 6.81 12.94 -4.02
CA ARG A 65 7.49 14.09 -3.41
C ARG A 65 7.70 14.01 -1.90
N GLY A 66 7.08 13.05 -1.21
CA GLY A 66 7.16 12.96 0.25
C GLY A 66 6.26 13.96 1.00
N ASP A 67 5.30 14.61 0.32
CA ASP A 67 4.33 15.54 0.94
C ASP A 67 3.37 14.84 1.93
N SER A 68 3.31 13.51 1.90
CA SER A 68 2.59 12.65 2.84
C SER A 68 3.46 11.45 3.21
N ALA A 69 3.07 10.70 4.23
CA ALA A 69 3.69 9.40 4.48
C ALA A 69 3.53 8.44 3.28
N PHE A 70 4.51 7.56 3.09
CA PHE A 70 4.54 6.61 1.99
C PHE A 70 3.31 5.69 2.01
N TYR A 71 2.89 5.23 3.19
CA TYR A 71 1.71 4.37 3.31
C TYR A 71 0.43 5.07 2.85
N THR A 72 0.25 6.34 3.21
CA THR A 72 -0.90 7.14 2.73
C THR A 72 -0.94 7.25 1.21
N TRP A 73 0.23 7.42 0.57
CA TRP A 73 0.32 7.43 -0.89
C TRP A 73 0.04 6.06 -1.51
N LEU A 74 0.64 4.99 -0.97
CA LEU A 74 0.44 3.61 -1.41
C LEU A 74 -1.02 3.15 -1.26
N TYR A 75 -1.68 3.56 -0.16
CA TYR A 75 -3.09 3.28 0.10
C TYR A 75 -3.96 3.77 -1.07
N ARG A 76 -3.76 5.02 -1.52
CA ARG A 76 -4.52 5.60 -2.65
C ARG A 76 -4.31 4.81 -3.94
N ILE A 77 -3.08 4.37 -4.21
CA ILE A 77 -2.77 3.53 -5.37
C ILE A 77 -3.50 2.18 -5.29
N ALA A 78 -3.49 1.55 -4.12
CA ALA A 78 -4.16 0.27 -3.91
C ALA A 78 -5.68 0.38 -4.09
N VAL A 79 -6.32 1.39 -3.50
CA VAL A 79 -7.77 1.60 -3.66
C VAL A 79 -8.13 1.90 -5.10
N ASN A 80 -7.41 2.81 -5.77
CA ASN A 80 -7.67 3.12 -7.17
C ASN A 80 -7.47 1.89 -8.07
N THR A 81 -6.49 1.05 -7.77
CA THR A 81 -6.26 -0.21 -8.50
C THR A 81 -7.42 -1.18 -8.31
N ALA A 82 -7.91 -1.37 -7.08
CA ALA A 82 -9.07 -2.22 -6.81
C ALA A 82 -10.37 -1.69 -7.45
N LYS A 83 -10.61 -0.36 -7.38
CA LYS A 83 -11.76 0.29 -8.02
C LYS A 83 -11.72 0.09 -9.54
N ASN A 84 -10.56 0.29 -10.17
CA ASN A 84 -10.38 0.08 -11.61
C ASN A 84 -10.57 -1.39 -12.01
N TYR A 85 -10.10 -2.32 -11.18
CA TYR A 85 -10.31 -3.76 -11.39
C TYR A 85 -11.80 -4.11 -11.43
N LEU A 86 -12.60 -3.60 -10.48
CA LEU A 86 -14.05 -3.81 -10.46
C LEU A 86 -14.75 -3.23 -11.70
N VAL A 87 -14.37 -2.01 -12.09
CA VAL A 87 -14.91 -1.35 -13.29
C VAL A 87 -14.61 -2.18 -14.55
N ALA A 88 -13.40 -2.73 -14.67
CA ALA A 88 -13.02 -3.59 -15.79
C ALA A 88 -13.82 -4.91 -15.83
N GLN A 89 -14.28 -5.40 -14.68
CA GLN A 89 -15.21 -6.55 -14.59
C GLN A 89 -16.69 -6.17 -14.81
N GLY A 90 -17.00 -4.91 -15.13
CA GLY A 90 -18.38 -4.43 -15.26
C GLY A 90 -19.13 -4.32 -13.93
N ARG A 91 -18.41 -4.33 -12.79
CA ARG A 91 -18.98 -4.18 -11.45
C ARG A 91 -18.90 -2.73 -11.00
N ARG A 92 -19.90 -2.27 -10.24
CA ARG A 92 -19.91 -0.90 -9.69
C ARG A 92 -19.05 -0.87 -8.42
N PRO A 93 -17.97 -0.06 -8.36
CA PRO A 93 -17.20 0.10 -7.13
C PRO A 93 -18.03 0.83 -6.06
N PRO A 94 -17.76 0.58 -4.76
CA PRO A 94 -18.40 1.30 -3.67
C PRO A 94 -18.11 2.81 -3.76
N SER A 95 -19.12 3.63 -3.49
CA SER A 95 -19.13 5.07 -3.75
C SER A 95 -18.47 5.94 -2.67
N SER A 96 -17.58 5.40 -1.85
CA SER A 96 -17.09 6.08 -0.65
C SER A 96 -15.78 6.83 -0.85
N ASP A 97 -15.81 8.14 -0.62
CA ASP A 97 -14.67 9.10 -0.51
C ASP A 97 -13.86 8.93 0.80
N VAL A 98 -13.79 7.71 1.32
CA VAL A 98 -13.23 7.40 2.67
C VAL A 98 -11.70 7.21 2.63
N ASP A 99 -11.10 7.29 1.43
CA ASP A 99 -9.75 6.80 1.15
C ASP A 99 -8.62 7.58 1.86
N ALA A 100 -8.82 8.87 2.16
CA ALA A 100 -7.78 9.70 2.80
C ALA A 100 -7.80 9.61 4.33
N ILE A 101 -8.99 9.63 4.94
CA ILE A 101 -9.16 9.62 6.41
C ILE A 101 -8.80 8.24 6.98
N GLU A 102 -9.11 7.15 6.27
CA GLU A 102 -8.69 5.81 6.70
C GLU A 102 -7.17 5.65 6.70
N ALA A 103 -6.48 6.17 5.69
CA ALA A 103 -5.01 6.08 5.62
C ALA A 103 -4.34 6.75 6.82
N GLU A 104 -4.80 7.94 7.21
CA GLU A 104 -4.29 8.71 8.34
C GLU A 104 -4.61 8.03 9.70
N ASN A 105 -5.81 7.47 9.85
CA ASN A 105 -6.20 6.75 11.07
C ASN A 105 -5.39 5.46 11.29
N PHE A 106 -5.01 4.78 10.20
CA PHE A 106 -4.15 3.59 10.27
C PHE A 106 -2.72 3.90 10.73
N GLU A 107 -2.21 5.09 10.46
CA GLU A 107 -0.90 5.55 10.96
C GLU A 107 -0.98 5.91 12.46
N SER A 108 -2.10 6.48 12.91
CA SER A 108 -2.31 6.82 14.33
C SER A 108 -2.58 5.60 15.24
N GLY A 109 -3.19 4.53 14.71
CA GLY A 109 -3.52 3.31 15.45
C GLY A 109 -2.37 2.30 15.66
N GLY A 110 -1.16 2.59 15.20
CA GLY A 110 -0.02 1.65 15.14
C GLY A 110 0.67 1.28 16.46
N ARG A 111 0.16 1.68 17.63
CA ARG A 111 0.69 1.32 18.96
C ARG A 111 -0.18 0.32 19.74
N VAL A 112 -0.84 -0.61 19.05
CA VAL A 112 -1.40 -1.79 19.73
C VAL A 112 -0.61 -3.00 19.26
N GLU A 113 0.50 -3.27 19.96
CA GLU A 113 1.12 -4.59 20.00
C GLU A 113 0.04 -5.59 20.38
N ARG A 114 -0.50 -6.31 19.39
CA ARG A 114 -1.19 -7.56 19.67
C ARG A 114 -0.12 -8.64 19.77
N ASN A 115 0.35 -8.83 21.00
CA ASN A 115 1.03 -10.04 21.43
C ASN A 115 0.16 -11.23 21.01
N PHE A 116 0.59 -11.92 19.96
CA PHE A 116 0.18 -13.28 19.70
C PHE A 116 1.36 -14.15 20.12
N GLU A 117 1.28 -14.68 21.34
CA GLU A 117 1.94 -15.94 21.66
C GLU A 117 0.86 -17.02 21.78
N PRO A 118 1.16 -18.26 21.32
CA PRO A 118 0.27 -19.41 21.44
C PRO A 118 0.16 -19.96 22.88
#